data_AF-A0A0Q6AEM7-F1
#
_entry.id   AF-A0A0Q6AEM7-F1
#
_cell.length_a   1.000
_cell.length_b   1.000
_cell.length_c   1.000
_cell.angle_alpha   90.00
_cell.angle_beta   90.00
_cell.angle_gamma   90.00
#
_symmetry.space_group_name_H-M   'P 1'
#
loop_
_entity.id
_entity.type
_entity.pdbx_description
1 polymer ?
#
loop_
_entity_poly.entity_id
_entity_poly.type
_entity_poly.pdbx_seq_one_letter_code
_entity_poly.pdbx_strand_id
1 'polypeptide(L)'
;MAIIIENESRCPICGDVLNKSKEYILLPPLTSNTLDELFKLSDSAIHLACLDKSYLKNKILENLELTKQYSDRIRTLMLENNPRDVIGFSLLSSDESELISKYNYFIVLRKDISNWNELSNFKHIAHNFLNDNKWRGLSEFNHLQNLLDNINIK
;
A
#
# COMPACT_ATOMS: atom_id res chain seq x y z
N MET A 1 8.18 6.72 -3.29
CA MET A 1 8.80 7.60 -2.29
C MET A 1 8.37 9.02 -2.57
N ALA A 2 7.79 9.74 -1.61
CA ALA A 2 7.42 11.13 -1.80
C ALA A 2 8.68 12.00 -1.84
N ILE A 3 8.90 12.70 -2.95
CA ILE A 3 9.91 13.75 -3.09
C ILE A 3 9.17 15.07 -3.23
N ILE A 4 9.56 16.07 -2.43
CA ILE A 4 8.99 17.41 -2.47
C ILE A 4 9.99 18.37 -3.07
N ILE A 5 9.55 19.07 -4.12
CA ILE A 5 10.24 20.21 -4.70
C ILE A 5 9.61 21.45 -4.07
N GLU A 6 10.38 22.11 -3.19
CA GLU A 6 9.91 23.25 -2.42
C GLU A 6 9.34 24.35 -3.33
N ASN A 7 8.13 24.82 -3.04
CA ASN A 7 7.36 25.80 -3.83
C ASN A 7 6.81 25.30 -5.19
N GLU A 8 7.04 24.05 -5.58
CA GLU A 8 6.48 23.46 -6.82
C GLU A 8 5.49 22.33 -6.53
N SER A 9 5.83 21.43 -5.61
CA SER A 9 4.93 20.36 -5.18
C SER A 9 3.71 20.93 -4.47
N ARG A 10 2.55 20.31 -4.63
CA ARG A 10 1.28 20.78 -4.08
C ARG A 10 0.67 19.77 -3.12
N CYS A 11 0.02 20.26 -2.08
CA CYS A 11 -0.78 19.43 -1.18
C CYS A 11 -1.99 18.87 -1.95
N PRO A 12 -2.22 17.55 -1.98
CA PRO A 12 -3.32 16.94 -2.72
C PRO A 12 -4.70 17.23 -2.13
N ILE A 13 -4.76 17.74 -0.89
CA ILE A 13 -6.03 18.11 -0.23
C ILE A 13 -6.47 19.54 -0.57
N CYS A 14 -5.57 20.52 -0.45
CA CYS A 14 -5.93 21.94 -0.62
C CYS A 14 -5.43 22.58 -1.93
N GLY A 15 -4.54 21.92 -2.67
CA GLY A 15 -3.95 22.44 -3.92
C GLY A 15 -2.87 23.50 -3.75
N ASP A 16 -2.65 24.02 -2.53
CA ASP A 16 -1.58 24.97 -2.22
C ASP A 16 -0.20 24.31 -2.36
N VAL A 17 0.81 25.14 -2.66
CA VAL A 17 2.21 24.71 -2.71
C VAL A 17 2.71 24.30 -1.33
N LEU A 18 3.60 23.32 -1.31
CA LEU A 18 4.31 22.84 -0.13
C LEU A 18 5.62 23.59 0.01
N ASN A 19 5.81 24.26 1.13
CA ASN A 19 7.03 25.00 1.46
C ASN A 19 7.19 25.16 2.98
N LYS A 20 8.26 25.82 3.43
CA LYS A 20 8.55 26.03 4.85
C LYS A 20 7.56 26.94 5.61
N SER A 21 6.61 27.60 4.94
CA SER A 21 5.63 28.47 5.61
C SER A 21 4.54 27.70 6.34
N LYS A 22 4.27 26.45 5.95
CA LYS A 22 3.27 25.56 6.56
C LYS A 22 3.90 24.20 6.80
N GLU A 23 3.75 23.66 8.00
CA GLU A 23 4.22 22.30 8.28
C GLU A 23 3.48 21.27 7.43
N TYR A 24 4.22 20.27 6.95
CA TYR A 24 3.68 19.16 6.17
C TYR A 24 4.38 17.86 6.56
N ILE A 25 3.69 16.74 6.29
CA ILE A 25 4.19 15.38 6.46
C ILE A 25 4.38 14.73 5.09
N LEU A 26 5.42 13.90 4.96
CA LEU A 26 5.62 13.03 3.81
C LEU A 26 4.95 11.68 4.08
N LEU A 27 4.15 11.20 3.14
CA LEU A 27 3.53 9.88 3.18
C LEU A 27 4.31 8.91 2.29
N PRO A 28 4.53 7.66 2.73
CA PRO A 28 5.11 6.61 1.89
C PRO A 28 4.12 6.19 0.79
N PRO A 29 4.55 5.36 -0.18
CA PRO A 29 3.63 4.70 -1.09
C PRO A 29 2.82 3.65 -0.31
N LEU A 30 1.63 4.02 0.15
CA LEU A 30 0.74 3.17 0.94
C LEU A 30 0.19 2.03 0.08
N THR A 31 -0.44 2.39 -1.04
CA THR A 31 -1.10 1.44 -1.97
C THR A 31 -0.76 1.74 -3.43
N SER A 32 -0.82 0.70 -4.25
CA SER A 32 -0.72 0.79 -5.72
C SER A 32 -2.10 0.71 -6.41
N ASN A 33 -3.18 0.53 -5.64
CA ASN A 33 -4.54 0.54 -6.16
C ASN A 33 -5.05 1.97 -6.31
N THR A 34 -5.13 2.47 -7.54
CA THR A 34 -5.61 3.82 -7.88
C THR A 34 -7.08 4.08 -7.53
N LEU A 35 -7.86 3.03 -7.26
CA LEU A 35 -9.26 3.14 -6.84
C LEU A 35 -9.42 3.24 -5.32
N ASP A 36 -8.36 2.95 -4.56
CA ASP A 36 -8.37 3.09 -3.11
C ASP A 36 -8.42 4.58 -2.71
N GLU A 37 -9.21 4.92 -1.69
CA GLU A 37 -9.35 6.32 -1.26
C GLU A 37 -8.05 6.94 -0.74
N LEU A 38 -7.14 6.12 -0.19
CA LEU A 38 -5.83 6.59 0.25
C LEU A 38 -4.86 6.79 -0.91
N PHE A 39 -5.16 6.31 -2.12
CA PHE A 39 -4.23 6.41 -3.25
C PHE A 39 -3.83 7.85 -3.57
N LYS A 40 -4.78 8.80 -3.52
CA LYS A 40 -4.51 10.23 -3.80
C LYS A 40 -3.51 10.86 -2.82
N LEU A 41 -3.35 10.25 -1.66
CA LEU A 41 -2.48 10.69 -0.58
C LEU A 41 -1.22 9.81 -0.48
N SER A 42 -1.27 8.61 -1.06
CA SER A 42 -0.13 7.71 -1.22
C SER A 42 0.99 8.41 -1.97
N ASP A 43 2.22 8.26 -1.46
CA ASP A 43 3.43 8.81 -2.08
C ASP A 43 3.44 10.32 -2.30
N SER A 44 2.81 11.07 -1.40
CA SER A 44 2.66 12.52 -1.47
C SER A 44 3.10 13.22 -0.19
N ALA A 45 2.99 14.55 -0.14
CA ALA A 45 3.05 15.29 1.11
C ALA A 45 1.81 16.15 1.33
N ILE A 46 1.45 16.30 2.59
CA ILE A 46 0.21 16.94 3.00
C ILE A 46 0.52 17.92 4.12
N HIS A 47 -0.03 19.14 4.05
CA HIS A 47 -0.01 20.07 5.18
C HIS A 47 -0.63 19.42 6.42
N LEU A 48 -0.01 19.58 7.59
CA LEU A 48 -0.53 19.01 8.84
C LEU A 48 -1.95 19.52 9.13
N ALA A 49 -2.20 20.81 8.92
CA ALA A 49 -3.54 21.38 9.07
C ALA A 49 -4.59 20.81 8.10
N CYS A 50 -4.18 20.33 6.92
CA CYS A 50 -5.08 19.65 5.98
C CYS A 50 -5.35 18.21 6.43
N LEU A 51 -4.33 17.51 6.91
CA LEU A 51 -4.48 16.18 7.49
C LEU A 51 -5.41 16.23 8.72
N ASP A 52 -5.26 17.22 9.59
CA ASP A 52 -6.08 17.38 10.80
C ASP A 52 -7.57 17.57 10.52
N LYS A 53 -7.91 18.14 9.36
CA LYS A 53 -9.29 18.36 8.92
C LYS A 53 -9.82 17.23 8.01
N SER A 54 -8.98 16.29 7.62
CA SER A 54 -9.35 15.21 6.70
C SER A 54 -10.13 14.12 7.42
N TYR A 55 -11.22 13.66 6.82
CA TYR A 55 -11.93 12.47 7.32
C TYR A 55 -11.07 11.19 7.24
N LEU A 56 -9.99 11.22 6.44
CA LEU A 56 -9.04 10.11 6.27
C LEU A 56 -7.94 10.10 7.34
N LYS A 57 -7.88 11.09 8.26
CA LYS A 57 -6.77 11.24 9.22
C LYS A 57 -6.43 9.94 9.94
N ASN A 58 -7.41 9.34 10.61
CA ASN A 58 -7.18 8.16 11.43
C ASN A 58 -6.72 6.98 10.57
N LYS A 59 -7.35 6.79 9.40
CA LYS A 59 -7.02 5.75 8.45
C LYS A 59 -5.58 5.90 7.92
N ILE A 60 -5.13 7.13 7.64
CA ILE A 60 -3.74 7.41 7.24
C ILE A 60 -2.78 7.07 8.38
N LEU A 61 -3.03 7.58 9.59
CA LEU A 61 -2.14 7.38 10.73
C LEU A 61 -1.98 5.91 11.09
N GLU A 62 -3.07 5.15 11.07
CA GLU A 62 -3.04 3.70 11.26
C GLU A 62 -2.21 2.99 10.19
N ASN A 63 -2.46 3.31 8.90
CA ASN A 63 -1.72 2.69 7.81
C ASN A 63 -0.25 3.12 7.76
N LEU A 64 0.13 4.28 8.30
CA LEU A 64 1.53 4.67 8.48
C LEU A 64 2.24 3.76 9.49
N GLU A 65 1.61 3.47 10.63
CA GLU A 65 2.18 2.56 11.62
C GLU A 65 2.28 1.12 11.10
N LEU A 66 1.24 0.63 10.41
CA LEU A 66 1.26 -0.70 9.77
C LEU A 66 2.32 -0.79 8.67
N THR A 67 2.46 0.26 7.85
CA THR A 67 3.49 0.33 6.80
C THR A 67 4.90 0.29 7.40
N LYS A 68 5.12 0.95 8.54
CA LYS A 68 6.40 0.90 9.25
C LYS A 68 6.71 -0.51 9.74
N GLN A 69 5.76 -1.15 10.43
CA GLN A 69 5.93 -2.53 10.91
C GLN A 69 6.18 -3.51 9.76
N TYR A 70 5.43 -3.37 8.67
CA TYR A 70 5.61 -4.14 7.44
C TYR A 70 7.01 -3.94 6.86
N SER A 71 7.46 -2.69 6.76
CA SER A 71 8.77 -2.33 6.19
C SER A 71 9.93 -2.88 7.04
N ASP A 72 9.81 -2.83 8.36
CA ASP A 72 10.81 -3.42 9.26
C ASP A 72 10.85 -4.94 9.12
N ARG A 73 9.68 -5.59 9.06
CA ARG A 73 9.59 -7.05 8.90
C ARG A 73 10.12 -7.52 7.55
N ILE A 74 9.74 -6.87 6.45
CA ILE A 74 10.20 -7.26 5.12
C ILE A 74 11.71 -7.04 4.99
N ARG A 75 12.25 -5.96 5.57
CA ARG A 75 13.70 -5.69 5.59
C ARG A 75 14.45 -6.80 6.32
N THR A 76 13.99 -7.20 7.50
CA THR A 76 14.60 -8.31 8.26
C THR A 76 14.60 -9.60 7.44
N LEU A 77 13.47 -9.97 6.85
CA LEU A 77 13.39 -11.17 6.01
C LEU A 77 14.30 -11.11 4.79
N MET A 78 14.45 -9.95 4.15
CA MET A 78 15.36 -9.74 3.02
C MET A 78 16.84 -9.79 3.41
N LEU A 79 17.19 -9.46 4.66
CA LEU A 79 18.57 -9.57 5.17
C LEU A 79 18.92 -11.01 5.56
N GLU A 80 17.93 -11.77 6.05
CA GLU A 80 18.09 -13.15 6.51
C GLU A 80 17.94 -14.19 5.38
N ASN A 81 17.36 -13.81 4.24
CA ASN A 81 17.06 -14.71 3.12
C ASN A 81 17.48 -14.07 1.78
N ASN A 82 17.32 -14.79 0.67
CA ASN A 82 17.43 -14.17 -0.65
C ASN A 82 16.25 -13.20 -0.85
N PRO A 83 16.47 -11.91 -1.18
CA PRO A 83 15.39 -10.96 -1.38
C PRO A 83 14.37 -11.38 -2.44
N ARG A 84 14.76 -12.21 -3.42
CA ARG A 84 13.85 -12.76 -4.46
C ARG A 84 12.88 -13.81 -3.94
N ASP A 85 13.14 -14.36 -2.75
CA ASP A 85 12.27 -15.32 -2.08
C ASP A 85 11.28 -14.65 -1.13
N VAL A 86 11.44 -13.36 -0.85
CA VAL A 86 10.50 -12.61 0.01
C VAL A 86 9.37 -12.09 -0.87
N ILE A 87 8.17 -12.63 -0.68
CA ILE A 87 6.96 -12.14 -1.33
C ILE A 87 6.19 -11.31 -0.31
N GLY A 88 5.91 -10.07 -0.67
CA GLY A 88 5.13 -9.19 0.18
C GLY A 88 4.22 -8.29 -0.61
N PHE A 89 3.16 -7.85 0.03
CA PHE A 89 2.26 -6.83 -0.49
C PHE A 89 1.85 -5.88 0.64
N SER A 90 1.85 -4.58 0.38
CA SER A 90 1.48 -3.56 1.37
C SER A 90 -0.05 -3.47 1.49
N LEU A 91 -0.63 -2.28 1.33
CA LEU A 91 -2.06 -2.04 1.47
C LEU A 91 -2.80 -2.46 0.18
N LEU A 92 -3.62 -3.52 0.26
CA LEU A 92 -4.49 -3.98 -0.82
C LEU A 92 -5.78 -3.15 -0.91
N SER A 93 -6.42 -2.93 0.24
CA SER A 93 -7.60 -2.07 0.38
C SER A 93 -7.60 -1.41 1.76
N SER A 94 -7.83 -0.11 1.80
CA SER A 94 -8.03 0.66 3.03
C SER A 94 -9.48 0.63 3.52
N ASP A 95 -10.39 0.04 2.74
CA ASP A 95 -11.75 -0.28 3.17
C ASP A 95 -11.78 -1.62 3.89
N GLU A 96 -12.00 -1.59 5.21
CA GLU A 96 -12.08 -2.76 6.07
C GLU A 96 -13.31 -3.65 5.80
N SER A 97 -14.33 -3.11 5.11
CA SER A 97 -15.48 -3.91 4.68
C SER A 97 -15.16 -4.83 3.51
N GLU A 98 -14.08 -4.55 2.77
CA GLU A 98 -13.61 -5.41 1.69
C GLU A 98 -12.86 -6.61 2.25
N LEU A 99 -13.23 -7.82 1.85
CA LEU A 99 -12.61 -9.08 2.33
C LEU A 99 -11.10 -9.13 2.07
N ILE A 100 -10.61 -8.46 1.03
CA ILE A 100 -9.19 -8.42 0.68
C ILE A 100 -8.35 -7.68 1.73
N SER A 101 -8.95 -6.79 2.53
CA SER A 101 -8.27 -6.02 3.57
C SER A 101 -7.66 -6.91 4.66
N LYS A 102 -8.21 -8.11 4.88
CA LYS A 102 -7.65 -9.16 5.76
C LYS A 102 -6.20 -9.51 5.40
N TYR A 103 -5.82 -9.32 4.13
CA TYR A 103 -4.49 -9.66 3.60
C TYR A 103 -3.61 -8.43 3.38
N ASN A 104 -3.99 -7.26 3.88
CA ASN A 104 -3.11 -6.10 3.92
C ASN A 104 -1.80 -6.44 4.65
N TYR A 105 -0.70 -5.88 4.17
CA TYR A 105 0.63 -6.03 4.76
C TYR A 105 1.09 -7.50 4.86
N PHE A 106 0.62 -8.36 3.96
CA PHE A 106 0.99 -9.76 3.88
C PHE A 106 2.47 -9.92 3.47
N ILE A 107 3.18 -10.82 4.16
CA ILE A 107 4.55 -11.22 3.83
C ILE A 107 4.69 -12.73 4.02
N VAL A 108 5.28 -13.41 3.04
CA VAL A 108 5.59 -14.84 3.07
C VAL A 108 6.90 -15.11 2.35
N LEU A 109 7.66 -16.11 2.80
CA LEU A 109 8.78 -16.63 2.03
C LEU A 109 8.27 -17.61 0.98
N ARG A 110 8.90 -17.60 -0.20
CA ARG A 110 8.51 -18.45 -1.33
C ARG A 110 8.41 -19.93 -0.95
N LYS A 111 9.37 -20.42 -0.15
CA LYS A 111 9.42 -21.79 0.36
C LYS A 111 8.24 -22.17 1.27
N ASP A 112 7.59 -21.17 1.89
CA ASP A 112 6.51 -21.37 2.87
C ASP A 112 5.11 -21.21 2.25
N ILE A 113 5.01 -20.77 0.99
CA ILE A 113 3.72 -20.57 0.29
C ILE A 113 2.88 -21.85 0.28
N SER A 114 3.50 -23.01 0.05
CA SER A 114 2.78 -24.29 0.01
C SER A 114 2.13 -24.66 1.34
N ASN A 115 2.65 -24.11 2.45
CA ASN A 115 2.14 -24.33 3.79
C ASN A 115 1.15 -23.24 4.24
N TRP A 116 0.90 -22.22 3.41
CA TRP A 116 -0.04 -21.16 3.74
C TRP A 116 -1.48 -21.65 3.56
N ASN A 117 -2.10 -22.02 4.68
CA ASN A 117 -3.47 -22.56 4.74
C ASN A 117 -4.55 -21.66 4.12
N GLU A 118 -4.36 -20.34 4.12
CA GLU A 118 -5.30 -19.37 3.52
C GLU A 118 -5.04 -19.09 2.04
N LEU A 119 -4.03 -19.71 1.40
CA LEU A 119 -3.64 -19.41 0.01
C LEU A 119 -4.81 -19.53 -0.98
N SER A 120 -5.60 -20.60 -0.87
CA SER A 120 -6.76 -20.81 -1.75
C SER A 120 -7.83 -19.75 -1.54
N ASN A 121 -8.09 -19.37 -0.29
CA ASN A 121 -9.07 -18.34 0.05
C ASN A 121 -8.61 -16.95 -0.42
N PHE A 122 -7.33 -16.62 -0.21
CA PHE A 122 -6.72 -15.40 -0.73
C PHE A 122 -6.86 -15.30 -2.25
N LYS A 123 -6.50 -16.36 -2.98
CA LYS A 123 -6.63 -16.39 -4.45
C LYS A 123 -8.06 -16.12 -4.89
N HIS A 124 -9.03 -16.77 -4.24
CA HIS A 124 -10.44 -16.56 -4.54
C HIS A 124 -10.86 -15.10 -4.32
N ILE A 125 -10.55 -14.54 -3.15
CA ILE A 125 -10.88 -13.15 -2.79
C ILE A 125 -10.21 -12.15 -3.74
N ALA A 126 -8.92 -12.34 -4.04
CA ALA A 126 -8.17 -11.46 -4.93
C ALA A 126 -8.69 -11.50 -6.38
N HIS A 127 -9.03 -12.69 -6.90
CA HIS A 127 -9.64 -12.80 -8.22
C HIS A 127 -11.01 -12.12 -8.28
N ASN A 128 -11.86 -12.28 -7.26
CA ASN A 128 -13.14 -11.56 -7.20
C ASN A 128 -12.92 -10.04 -7.17
N PHE A 129 -11.98 -9.57 -6.34
CA PHE A 129 -11.65 -8.14 -6.24
C PHE A 129 -11.19 -7.55 -7.58
N LEU A 130 -10.39 -8.31 -8.36
CA LEU A 130 -10.00 -7.94 -9.71
C LEU A 130 -11.19 -7.94 -10.69
N ASN A 131 -12.01 -8.99 -10.68
CA ASN A 131 -13.17 -9.15 -11.58
C ASN A 131 -14.26 -8.10 -11.33
N ASP A 132 -14.41 -7.66 -10.08
CA ASP A 132 -15.34 -6.59 -9.69
C ASP A 132 -14.81 -5.19 -10.05
N ASN A 133 -13.65 -5.11 -10.73
CA ASN A 133 -12.98 -3.86 -11.10
C ASN A 133 -12.66 -2.96 -9.90
N LYS A 134 -12.42 -3.55 -8.71
CA LYS A 134 -12.06 -2.81 -7.49
C LYS A 134 -10.56 -2.53 -7.38
N TRP A 135 -9.78 -3.00 -8.34
CA TRP A 135 -8.36 -2.76 -8.45
C TRP A 135 -7.98 -2.10 -9.77
N ARG A 136 -7.14 -1.07 -9.72
CA ARG A 136 -6.48 -0.52 -10.90
C ARG A 136 -5.07 -0.05 -10.56
N GLY A 137 -4.06 -0.57 -11.25
CA GLY A 137 -2.68 -0.11 -11.10
C GLY A 137 -2.46 1.30 -11.66
N LEU A 138 -1.36 1.95 -11.27
CA LEU A 138 -0.96 3.26 -11.81
C LEU A 138 -0.54 3.18 -13.29
N SER A 139 -0.05 2.04 -13.73
CA SER A 139 0.28 1.74 -15.12
C SER A 139 -0.52 0.55 -15.62
N GLU A 140 -0.25 0.10 -16.85
CA GLU A 140 -0.77 -1.16 -17.39
C GLU A 140 -0.33 -2.38 -16.54
N PHE A 141 0.67 -2.22 -15.69
CA PHE A 141 1.12 -3.25 -14.78
C PHE A 141 0.18 -3.40 -13.57
N ASN A 142 -0.44 -4.58 -13.45
CA ASN A 142 -1.28 -4.92 -12.31
C ASN A 142 -0.49 -5.68 -11.24
N HIS A 143 -0.11 -4.97 -10.17
CA HIS A 143 0.67 -5.55 -9.06
C HIS A 143 -0.03 -6.72 -8.36
N LEU A 144 -1.36 -6.67 -8.20
CA LEU A 144 -2.12 -7.76 -7.55
C LEU A 144 -2.16 -9.00 -8.45
N GLN A 145 -2.40 -8.84 -9.75
CA GLN A 145 -2.34 -9.96 -10.70
C GLN A 145 -0.94 -10.58 -10.73
N ASN A 146 0.10 -9.76 -10.80
CA ASN A 146 1.48 -10.24 -10.75
C ASN A 146 1.79 -10.98 -9.44
N LEU A 147 1.23 -10.56 -8.30
CA LEU A 147 1.36 -11.31 -7.05
C LEU A 147 0.72 -12.71 -7.18
N LEU A 148 -0.50 -12.80 -7.71
CA LEU A 148 -1.20 -14.07 -7.93
C LEU A 148 -0.41 -15.01 -8.84
N ASP A 149 0.21 -14.48 -9.88
CA ASP A 149 1.06 -15.26 -10.80
C ASP A 149 2.33 -15.76 -10.09
N ASN A 150 2.94 -14.94 -9.24
CA ASN A 150 4.15 -15.29 -8.50
C ASN A 150 3.95 -16.37 -7.42
N ILE A 151 2.75 -16.46 -6.84
CA ILE A 151 2.38 -17.49 -5.85
C ILE A 151 1.72 -18.73 -6.49
N ASN A 152 1.60 -18.76 -7.83
CA ASN A 152 1.09 -19.90 -8.60
C ASN A 152 2.20 -20.84 -9.11
N ILE A 153 3.47 -20.53 -8.83
CA ILE A 153 4.60 -21.35 -9.27
C ILE A 153 4.55 -22.71 -8.53
N LYS A 154 4.29 -23.77 -9.30
CA LYS A 154 4.38 -25.18 -8.89
C LYS A 154 5.84 -25.65 -8.86
#